data_AF-A0A350CCV1-F1
#
_entry.id   AF-A0A350CCV1-F1
#
_cell.length_a   1.000
_cell.length_b   1.000
_cell.length_c   1.000
_cell.angle_alpha   90.00
_cell.angle_beta   90.00
_cell.angle_gamma   90.00
#
_symmetry.space_group_name_H-M   'P 1'
#
loop_
_entity.id
_entity.type
_entity.pdbx_description
1 polymer ?
#
loop_
_entity_poly.entity_id
_entity_poly.type
_entity_poly.pdbx_seq_one_letter_code
_entity_poly.pdbx_strand_id
1 'polypeptide(L)'
;MDWILRLSPALTIDSSILPWLLLFLPAALILLRDNRSANATCLLPALAWAAVSWFTGDRELYFACSLSLATALMLTEHGRAAGPGTLWAIALMAEFMMIRYLQQATGRVLLTESLSAVAILVFAAVAARLSGPGTASRLYVILLSSLLSCWTLAI
;
A
#
# COMPACT_ATOMS: atom_id res chain seq x y z
N MET A 1 -29.50 -13.44 -30.35
CA MET A 1 -28.44 -12.43 -30.54
C MET A 1 -28.20 -11.80 -29.17
N ASP A 2 -27.75 -12.63 -28.22
CA ASP A 2 -28.08 -12.47 -26.78
C ASP A 2 -26.87 -12.16 -25.91
N TRP A 3 -25.79 -11.67 -26.53
CA TRP A 3 -24.49 -11.45 -25.89
C TRP A 3 -24.31 -10.03 -25.32
N ILE A 4 -25.30 -9.15 -25.44
CA ILE A 4 -25.16 -7.70 -25.14
C ILE A 4 -25.85 -7.27 -23.84
N LEU A 5 -26.64 -8.14 -23.18
CA LEU A 5 -27.34 -7.81 -21.92
C LEU A 5 -26.76 -8.48 -20.67
N ARG A 6 -25.50 -8.95 -20.72
CA ARG A 6 -24.68 -9.21 -19.53
C ARG A 6 -23.61 -8.13 -19.38
N LEU A 7 -24.01 -6.86 -19.48
CA LEU A 7 -23.29 -5.80 -18.80
C LEU A 7 -23.41 -6.09 -17.31
N SER A 8 -22.33 -6.69 -16.82
CA SER A 8 -22.12 -7.16 -15.46
C SER A 8 -22.67 -6.18 -14.41
N PRO A 9 -23.11 -6.67 -13.25
CA PRO A 9 -23.38 -5.86 -12.04
C PRO A 9 -22.06 -5.29 -11.46
N ALA A 10 -21.18 -4.74 -12.31
CA ALA A 10 -19.77 -4.46 -12.03
C ALA A 10 -19.50 -3.13 -11.33
N LEU A 11 -20.52 -2.51 -10.71
CA LEU A 11 -20.34 -1.29 -9.94
C LEU A 11 -21.39 -1.14 -8.84
N THR A 12 -21.85 -2.25 -8.25
CA THR A 12 -22.22 -2.18 -6.82
C THR A 12 -20.92 -1.91 -6.08
N ILE A 13 -20.73 -0.65 -5.67
CA ILE A 13 -19.71 -0.26 -4.71
C ILE A 13 -20.10 -0.98 -3.41
N ASP A 14 -19.73 -2.25 -3.31
CA ASP A 14 -19.91 -3.03 -2.11
C ASP A 14 -19.04 -2.39 -1.02
N SER A 15 -19.47 -2.54 0.23
CA SER A 15 -18.72 -2.13 1.42
C SER A 15 -17.32 -2.75 1.50
N SER A 16 -17.02 -3.77 0.67
CA SER A 16 -15.71 -4.37 0.49
C SER A 16 -14.74 -3.55 -0.36
N ILE A 17 -15.22 -2.70 -1.27
CA ILE A 17 -14.40 -1.94 -2.25
C ILE A 17 -14.08 -0.53 -1.73
N LEU A 18 -15.01 0.06 -0.99
CA LEU A 18 -14.86 1.40 -0.41
C LEU A 18 -13.50 1.60 0.31
N PRO A 19 -13.00 0.64 1.12
CA PRO A 19 -11.72 0.79 1.81
C PRO A 19 -10.51 0.77 0.87
N TRP A 20 -10.60 0.07 -0.26
CA TRP A 20 -9.56 0.07 -1.29
C TRP A 20 -9.45 1.44 -1.95
N LEU A 21 -10.59 2.03 -2.32
CA LEU A 21 -10.63 3.33 -2.95
C LEU A 21 -10.15 4.43 -2.00
N LEU A 22 -10.59 4.40 -0.74
CA LEU A 22 -10.22 5.39 0.27
C LEU A 22 -8.71 5.45 0.49
N LEU A 23 -8.03 4.30 0.53
CA LEU A 23 -6.60 4.24 0.79
C LEU A 23 -5.75 4.46 -0.48
N PHE A 24 -6.22 3.95 -1.62
CA PHE A 24 -5.45 3.97 -2.87
C PHE A 24 -5.51 5.33 -3.58
N LEU A 25 -6.68 5.98 -3.65
CA LEU A 25 -6.85 7.26 -4.34
C LEU A 25 -5.96 8.39 -3.79
N PRO A 26 -5.98 8.71 -2.48
CA PRO A 26 -5.16 9.80 -1.97
C PRO A 26 -3.68 9.50 -2.12
N ALA A 27 -3.25 8.26 -1.85
CA ALA A 27 -1.85 7.85 -1.98
C ALA A 27 -1.35 7.95 -3.43
N ALA A 28 -2.14 7.46 -4.39
CA ALA A 28 -1.83 7.56 -5.81
C ALA A 28 -1.82 9.02 -6.28
N LEU A 29 -2.79 9.85 -5.86
CA LEU A 29 -2.82 11.27 -6.22
C LEU A 29 -1.61 12.03 -5.67
N ILE A 30 -1.19 11.76 -4.43
CA ILE A 30 0.02 12.36 -3.84
C ILE A 30 1.26 11.96 -4.64
N LEU A 31 1.42 10.67 -4.95
CA LEU A 31 2.55 10.14 -5.71
C LEU A 31 2.58 10.63 -7.18
N LEU A 32 1.41 10.79 -7.80
CA LEU A 32 1.26 11.26 -9.19
C LEU A 32 1.41 12.78 -9.32
N ARG A 33 0.96 13.56 -8.32
CA ARG A 33 1.07 15.02 -8.33
C ARG A 33 2.53 15.49 -8.40
N ASP A 34 3.46 14.69 -7.89
CA ASP A 34 4.88 15.02 -7.84
C ASP A 34 5.62 14.74 -9.19
N ASN A 35 4.89 14.32 -10.23
CA ASN A 35 5.16 14.40 -11.67
C ASN A 35 6.57 13.98 -12.19
N ARG A 36 7.35 13.23 -11.41
CA ARG A 36 8.54 12.52 -11.88
C ARG A 36 8.15 11.12 -12.30
N SER A 37 8.48 10.73 -13.53
CA SER A 37 8.25 9.38 -14.06
C SER A 37 8.76 8.25 -13.14
N ALA A 38 9.78 8.53 -12.33
CA ALA A 38 10.33 7.63 -11.32
C ALA A 38 9.38 7.35 -10.11
N ASN A 39 8.40 8.22 -9.84
CA ASN A 39 7.44 8.02 -8.75
C ASN A 39 6.26 7.13 -9.19
N ALA A 40 5.90 7.16 -10.48
CA ALA A 40 4.85 6.30 -11.02
C ALA A 40 5.24 4.81 -10.98
N THR A 41 6.53 4.48 -11.16
CA THR A 41 6.99 3.09 -11.05
C THR A 41 6.91 2.58 -9.62
N CYS A 42 7.02 3.45 -8.60
CA CYS A 42 6.90 3.07 -7.19
C CYS A 42 5.46 2.62 -6.82
N LEU A 43 4.46 2.91 -7.66
CA LEU A 43 3.09 2.42 -7.50
C LEU A 43 2.91 0.97 -7.98
N LEU A 44 3.81 0.44 -8.80
CA LEU A 44 3.65 -0.88 -9.41
C LEU A 44 3.42 -2.01 -8.38
N PRO A 45 4.16 -2.08 -7.26
CA PRO A 45 3.90 -3.12 -6.26
C PRO A 45 2.51 -2.99 -5.63
N ALA A 46 2.07 -1.77 -5.31
CA ALA A 46 0.74 -1.54 -4.76
C ALA A 46 -0.38 -1.90 -5.74
N LEU A 47 -0.22 -1.52 -7.02
CA LEU A 47 -1.15 -1.89 -8.09
C LEU A 47 -1.22 -3.40 -8.30
N ALA A 48 -0.07 -4.10 -8.24
CA ALA A 48 -0.01 -5.54 -8.35
C ALA A 48 -0.78 -6.21 -7.21
N TRP A 49 -0.56 -5.80 -5.95
CA TRP A 49 -1.30 -6.34 -4.81
C TRP A 49 -2.79 -6.04 -4.85
N ALA A 50 -3.17 -4.84 -5.30
CA ALA A 50 -4.58 -4.50 -5.51
C ALA A 50 -5.23 -5.37 -6.59
N ALA A 51 -4.55 -5.61 -7.71
CA ALA A 51 -5.04 -6.50 -8.76
C ALA A 51 -5.16 -7.95 -8.26
N VAL A 52 -4.14 -8.46 -7.56
CA VAL A 52 -4.17 -9.84 -7.02
C VAL A 52 -5.30 -9.99 -5.99
N SER A 53 -5.49 -9.02 -5.10
CA SER A 53 -6.62 -9.03 -4.15
C SER A 53 -7.97 -9.01 -4.87
N TRP A 54 -8.09 -8.21 -5.93
CA TRP A 54 -9.30 -8.17 -6.74
C TRP A 54 -9.62 -9.52 -7.38
N PHE A 55 -8.62 -10.21 -7.95
CA PHE A 55 -8.82 -11.51 -8.60
C PHE A 55 -9.06 -12.65 -7.61
N THR A 56 -8.44 -12.61 -6.44
CA THR A 56 -8.52 -13.67 -5.43
C THR A 56 -9.67 -13.48 -4.44
N GLY A 57 -10.18 -12.26 -4.31
CA GLY A 57 -11.13 -11.88 -3.25
C GLY A 57 -10.50 -11.80 -1.86
N ASP A 58 -9.18 -11.96 -1.76
CA ASP A 58 -8.47 -12.02 -0.48
C ASP A 58 -8.22 -10.61 0.09
N ARG A 59 -8.81 -10.36 1.25
CA ARG A 59 -8.73 -9.08 1.95
C ARG A 59 -7.44 -8.90 2.73
N GLU A 60 -6.68 -9.96 2.98
CA GLU A 60 -5.43 -9.88 3.75
C GLU A 60 -4.33 -9.17 2.95
N LEU A 61 -4.39 -9.29 1.62
CA LEU A 61 -3.53 -8.55 0.68
C LEU A 61 -3.67 -7.02 0.77
N TYR A 62 -4.70 -6.54 1.48
CA TYR A 62 -4.86 -5.13 1.81
C TYR A 62 -3.67 -4.58 2.62
N PHE A 63 -3.10 -5.40 3.51
CA PHE A 63 -1.93 -5.02 4.29
C PHE A 63 -0.72 -4.81 3.38
N ALA A 64 -0.47 -5.75 2.46
CA ALA A 64 0.65 -5.65 1.52
C ALA A 64 0.54 -4.47 0.55
N CYS A 65 -0.67 -4.19 0.08
CA CYS A 65 -0.96 -3.01 -0.73
C CYS A 65 -0.65 -1.71 0.05
N SER A 66 -1.21 -1.57 1.26
CA SER A 66 -1.08 -0.37 2.08
C SER A 66 0.37 -0.09 2.47
N LEU A 67 1.11 -1.15 2.78
CA LEU A 67 2.50 -1.06 3.19
C LEU A 67 3.42 -0.73 2.01
N SER A 68 3.11 -1.23 0.81
CA SER A 68 3.77 -0.82 -0.43
C SER A 68 3.60 0.69 -0.70
N LEU A 69 2.39 1.22 -0.51
CA LEU A 69 2.09 2.65 -0.69
C LEU A 69 2.79 3.53 0.35
N ALA A 70 2.73 3.15 1.64
CA ALA A 70 3.42 3.88 2.71
C ALA A 70 4.93 3.91 2.47
N THR A 71 5.51 2.78 2.05
CA THR A 71 6.94 2.70 1.72
C THR A 71 7.27 3.57 0.52
N ALA A 72 6.44 3.55 -0.53
CA ALA A 72 6.62 4.43 -1.69
C ALA A 72 6.59 5.92 -1.31
N LEU A 73 5.61 6.36 -0.51
CA LEU A 73 5.48 7.75 -0.02
C LEU A 73 6.67 8.19 0.84
N MET A 74 7.21 7.29 1.66
CA MET A 74 8.39 7.57 2.48
C MET A 74 9.67 7.70 1.63
N LEU A 75 9.76 6.96 0.51
CA LEU A 75 10.94 6.90 -0.35
C LEU A 75 10.95 7.96 -1.46
N THR A 76 9.81 8.43 -1.93
CA THR A 76 9.74 9.47 -2.97
C THR A 76 10.37 10.79 -2.54
N GLU A 77 10.37 11.09 -1.24
CA GLU A 77 10.93 12.33 -0.67
C GLU A 77 12.40 12.24 -0.25
N HIS A 78 13.12 11.13 -0.51
CA HIS A 78 14.57 11.06 -0.27
C HIS A 78 15.31 12.06 -1.21
N GLY A 79 15.51 13.29 -0.71
CA GLY A 79 16.13 14.42 -1.42
C GLY A 79 15.59 15.81 -1.01
N ARG A 80 14.39 15.89 -0.42
CA ARG A 80 13.83 17.11 0.22
C ARG A 80 13.62 16.83 1.71
N ALA A 81 13.41 17.88 2.52
CA ALA A 81 13.23 17.76 3.97
C ALA A 81 12.27 16.60 4.29
N ALA A 82 12.76 15.55 4.95
CA ALA A 82 12.10 14.24 5.09
C ALA A 82 10.76 14.24 5.88
N GLY A 83 10.22 15.41 6.22
CA GLY A 83 9.01 15.56 7.02
C GLY A 83 7.72 15.13 6.31
N PRO A 84 7.41 15.58 5.08
CA PRO A 84 6.11 15.34 4.45
C PRO A 84 5.86 13.87 4.10
N GLY A 85 6.84 13.19 3.50
CA GLY A 85 6.70 11.78 3.08
C GLY A 85 6.45 10.83 4.25
N THR A 86 7.16 11.05 5.38
CA THR A 86 6.92 10.29 6.62
C THR A 86 5.55 10.59 7.22
N LEU A 87 5.09 11.84 7.20
CA LEU A 87 3.74 12.19 7.66
C LEU A 87 2.65 11.52 6.81
N TRP A 88 2.82 11.48 5.48
CA TRP A 88 1.89 10.77 4.59
C TRP A 88 1.88 9.26 4.83
N ALA A 89 3.05 8.65 5.05
CA ALA A 89 3.13 7.23 5.39
C ALA A 89 2.44 6.92 6.73
N ILE A 90 2.60 7.78 7.73
CA ILE A 90 1.91 7.66 9.03
C ILE A 90 0.40 7.81 8.86
N ALA A 91 -0.05 8.82 8.12
CA ALA A 91 -1.47 9.04 7.85
C ALA A 91 -2.12 7.84 7.16
N LEU A 92 -1.42 7.26 6.17
CA LEU A 92 -1.88 6.07 5.45
C LEU A 92 -1.93 4.83 6.35
N MET A 93 -0.97 4.64 7.25
CA MET A 93 -1.03 3.56 8.25
C MET A 93 -2.16 3.77 9.26
N ALA A 94 -2.41 5.00 9.71
CA ALA A 94 -3.51 5.29 10.60
C ALA A 94 -4.87 5.00 9.93
N GLU A 95 -5.01 5.37 8.65
CA GLU A 95 -6.19 5.06 7.85
C GLU A 95 -6.37 3.54 7.67
N PHE A 96 -5.30 2.81 7.34
CA PHE A 96 -5.33 1.34 7.28
C PHE A 96 -5.83 0.72 8.60
N MET A 97 -5.28 1.15 9.74
CA MET A 97 -5.68 0.63 11.05
C MET A 97 -7.14 0.95 11.37
N MET A 98 -7.60 2.15 11.01
CA MET A 98 -9.01 2.52 11.16
C MET A 98 -9.92 1.62 10.33
N ILE A 99 -9.52 1.31 9.09
CA ILE A 99 -10.25 0.40 8.20
C ILE A 99 -10.31 -1.01 8.79
N ARG A 100 -9.18 -1.54 9.29
CA ARG A 100 -9.14 -2.87 9.92
C ARG A 100 -10.00 -2.93 11.19
N TYR A 101 -10.00 -1.86 11.97
CA TYR A 101 -10.89 -1.72 13.12
C TYR A 101 -12.37 -1.75 12.70
N LEU A 102 -12.76 -0.99 11.66
CA LEU A 102 -14.13 -1.00 11.12
C LEU A 102 -14.51 -2.35 10.50
N GLN A 103 -13.55 -3.09 9.96
CA GLN A 103 -13.71 -4.47 9.47
C GLN A 103 -13.80 -5.51 10.60
N GLN A 104 -13.83 -5.09 11.87
CA GLN A 104 -13.89 -5.95 13.05
C GLN A 104 -12.71 -6.94 13.15
N ALA A 105 -11.51 -6.53 12.75
CA ALA A 105 -10.30 -7.31 13.00
C ALA A 105 -10.11 -7.53 14.50
N THR A 106 -9.68 -8.75 14.89
CA THR A 106 -9.43 -9.05 16.30
C THR A 106 -8.28 -8.21 16.84
N GLY A 107 -8.28 -7.91 18.15
CA GLY A 107 -7.19 -7.13 18.76
C GLY A 107 -5.80 -7.73 18.56
N ARG A 108 -5.70 -9.08 18.46
CA ARG A 108 -4.45 -9.78 18.17
C ARG A 108 -3.95 -9.49 16.75
N VAL A 109 -4.85 -9.49 15.77
CA VAL A 109 -4.53 -9.18 14.36
C VAL A 109 -4.12 -7.72 14.19
N LEU A 110 -4.84 -6.79 14.81
CA LEU A 110 -4.48 -5.38 14.79
C LEU A 110 -3.08 -5.14 15.38
N LEU A 111 -2.75 -5.81 16.49
CA LEU A 111 -1.45 -5.69 17.14
C LEU A 111 -0.33 -6.26 16.25
N THR A 112 -0.51 -7.43 15.65
CA THR A 112 0.50 -8.02 14.75
C THR A 112 0.71 -7.20 13.49
N GLU A 113 -0.37 -6.72 12.86
CA GLU A 113 -0.28 -5.84 11.69
C GLU A 113 0.42 -4.52 12.04
N SER A 114 0.15 -3.95 13.22
CA SER A 114 0.79 -2.71 13.68
C SER A 114 2.28 -2.87 13.90
N LEU A 115 2.68 -3.93 14.60
CA LEU A 115 4.10 -4.19 14.88
C LEU A 115 4.87 -4.50 13.58
N SER A 116 4.28 -5.30 12.70
CA SER A 116 4.84 -5.61 11.39
C SER A 116 4.98 -4.35 10.52
N ALA A 117 3.96 -3.49 10.49
CA ALA A 117 4.01 -2.23 9.75
C ALA A 117 5.15 -1.33 10.22
N VAL A 118 5.28 -1.14 11.54
CA VAL A 118 6.36 -0.34 12.11
C VAL A 118 7.72 -0.95 11.79
N ALA A 119 7.91 -2.25 11.99
CA ALA A 119 9.18 -2.92 11.72
C ALA A 119 9.60 -2.80 10.25
N ILE A 120 8.68 -3.02 9.32
CA ILE A 120 8.96 -2.96 7.88
C ILE A 120 9.25 -1.52 7.43
N LEU A 121 8.49 -0.52 7.93
CA LEU A 121 8.76 0.89 7.60
C LEU A 121 10.11 1.36 8.17
N VAL A 122 10.47 0.96 9.39
CA VAL A 122 11.80 1.25 9.96
C VAL A 122 12.91 0.60 9.12
N PHE A 123 12.74 -0.67 8.76
CA PHE A 123 13.68 -1.36 7.89
C PHE A 123 13.82 -0.65 6.54
N ALA A 124 12.70 -0.29 5.89
CA ALA A 124 12.71 0.42 4.63
C ALA A 124 13.41 1.78 4.72
N ALA A 125 13.21 2.52 5.82
CA ALA A 125 13.87 3.80 6.06
C ALA A 125 15.39 3.65 6.21
N VAL A 126 15.84 2.60 6.92
CA VAL A 126 17.27 2.28 7.06
C VAL A 126 17.86 1.83 5.73
N ALA A 127 17.20 0.92 5.02
CA ALA A 127 17.63 0.44 3.71
C ALA A 127 17.75 1.58 2.69
N ALA A 128 16.79 2.51 2.67
CA ALA A 128 16.83 3.69 1.81
C ALA A 128 18.08 4.56 2.01
N ARG A 129 18.48 4.75 3.28
CA ARG A 129 19.68 5.51 3.63
C ARG A 129 20.97 4.82 3.18
N LEU A 130 20.97 3.48 3.17
CA LEU A 130 22.12 2.67 2.77
C LEU A 130 22.23 2.46 1.25
N SER A 131 21.10 2.35 0.54
CA SER A 131 21.06 1.86 -0.85
C SER A 131 21.17 2.95 -1.94
N GLY A 132 21.47 4.20 -1.59
CA GLY A 132 21.66 5.30 -2.55
C GLY A 132 20.37 5.71 -3.31
N PRO A 133 20.37 6.88 -3.99
CA PRO A 133 19.15 7.53 -4.48
C PRO A 133 18.51 6.94 -5.76
N GLY A 134 18.86 5.73 -6.17
CA GLY A 134 18.39 5.13 -7.44
C GLY A 134 16.93 4.63 -7.41
N THR A 135 16.22 4.73 -8.54
CA THR A 135 14.85 4.21 -8.68
C THR A 135 14.77 2.69 -8.49
N ALA A 136 15.78 1.94 -8.94
CA ALA A 136 15.83 0.49 -8.79
C ALA A 136 16.01 0.03 -7.34
N SER A 137 16.84 0.73 -6.55
CA SER A 137 17.00 0.41 -5.13
C SER A 137 15.73 0.70 -4.34
N ARG A 138 15.04 1.81 -4.64
CA ARG A 138 13.73 2.13 -4.04
C ARG A 138 12.68 1.07 -4.37
N LEU A 139 12.57 0.65 -5.62
CA LEU A 139 11.66 -0.43 -6.02
C LEU A 139 11.97 -1.75 -5.30
N TYR A 140 13.24 -2.09 -5.15
CA TYR A 140 13.64 -3.28 -4.41
C TYR A 140 13.19 -3.21 -2.94
N VAL A 141 13.37 -2.06 -2.28
CA VAL A 141 12.93 -1.85 -0.89
C VAL A 141 11.41 -1.94 -0.77
N ILE A 142 10.65 -1.34 -1.69
CA ILE A 142 9.17 -1.42 -1.69
C ILE A 142 8.72 -2.86 -1.89
N LEU A 143 9.29 -3.57 -2.87
CA LEU A 143 8.97 -4.97 -3.15
C LEU A 143 9.27 -5.86 -1.95
N LEU A 144 10.47 -5.74 -1.36
CA LEU A 144 10.88 -6.53 -0.21
C LEU A 144 9.96 -6.27 0.99
N SER A 145 9.61 -5.00 1.23
CA SER A 145 8.67 -4.60 2.29
C SER A 145 7.29 -5.24 2.09
N SER A 146 6.81 -5.25 0.84
CA SER A 146 5.52 -5.86 0.50
C SER A 146 5.55 -7.39 0.63
N LEU A 147 6.64 -8.05 0.26
CA LEU A 147 6.79 -9.50 0.42
C LEU A 147 6.87 -9.90 1.89
N LEU A 148 7.60 -9.12 2.71
CA LEU A 148 7.65 -9.31 4.16
C LEU A 148 6.27 -9.17 4.79
N SER A 149 5.47 -8.21 4.33
CA SER A 149 4.09 -8.04 4.82
C SER A 149 3.18 -9.22 4.45
N CYS A 150 3.34 -9.82 3.26
CA CYS A 150 2.65 -11.07 2.92
C CYS A 150 3.09 -12.23 3.80
N TRP A 151 4.39 -12.32 4.12
CA TRP A 151 4.91 -13.36 5.00
C TRP A 151 4.33 -13.25 6.41
N THR A 152 4.12 -12.03 6.92
CA THR A 152 3.52 -11.82 8.25
C THR A 152 2.05 -12.22 8.34
N LEU A 153 1.36 -12.37 7.20
CA LEU A 153 -0.02 -12.87 7.14
C LEU A 153 -0.09 -14.40 7.09
N ALA A 154 1.00 -15.05 6.65
CA ALA A 154 1.08 -16.51 6.56
C ALA A 154 1.41 -17.21 7.89
N ILE A 155 1.60 -16.45 8.98
CA ILE A 155 1.97 -16.91 10.34
C ILE A 155 0.78 -16.73 11.27
#